data_AF-A0AB74KZ72-F1
#
_entry.id   AF-A0AB74KZ72-F1
#
_cell.length_a   1.000
_cell.length_b   1.000
_cell.length_c   1.000
_cell.angle_alpha   90.00
_cell.angle_beta   90.00
_cell.angle_gamma   90.00
#
_symmetry.space_group_name_H-M   'P 1'
#
loop_
_entity.id
_entity.type
_entity.pdbx_description
1 polymer ?
#
loop_
_entity_poly.entity_id
_entity_poly.type
_entity_poly.pdbx_seq_one_letter_code
_entity_poly.pdbx_strand_id
1 'polypeptide(L)'
;MHDYKFHTLSPRDFEYLSNDLVGAKLKVDVRSFATGRDKGIDGWLIDKNQLTVVQSKHWENTKNSVLISRLRNDELPKIKKLKPKRYILSVSNDLTVDQVKQLINDFKPYLKEDDLLDRGKINKLISENPSIEANHYKLWFSSTNILNEMINSDLHNQTQFELEEIKKSIKTYVRTSNYYSSKNKLDQNNCIIITGAPGVGKTTLSRVLVHELIVEEEKRNKCNYEFIYIDCINDFNRAYKSKLKQIFLFDDFLGRNYLSEVRNSDDRKLKEIIDRIRKSANKKLILTSRVSILNQAKNISDDYDSSTFISNEELIDVSDLSRIEKAKILSSYFFNTMSTIKEIGECTIEIEDFTNQDFYLKIIDHRNYNPRLIEHILNKDNFNASKHTSFKNFSLAALNNPSKVWEKPIKNNLNDIQREILYSVIFTKERTNQEKIYDLTLKNNNIKSQEFFDSLKVMNESFISISIDSYNCNRYIKLLNPSIADFLIPKLINE
;
A
#
# COMPACT_ATOMS: atom_id res chain seq x y z
N MET A 1 -21.83 16.67 -4.82
CA MET A 1 -22.61 16.54 -6.07
C MET A 1 -21.90 17.37 -7.12
N HIS A 2 -21.47 16.74 -8.21
CA HIS A 2 -20.68 17.41 -9.26
C HIS A 2 -21.61 18.23 -10.17
N ASP A 3 -21.30 19.52 -10.38
CA ASP A 3 -22.06 20.41 -11.27
C ASP A 3 -21.31 20.57 -12.60
N TYR A 4 -21.62 19.70 -13.57
CA TYR A 4 -21.01 19.73 -14.89
C TYR A 4 -21.63 20.82 -15.76
N LYS A 5 -20.77 21.59 -16.43
CA LYS A 5 -21.17 22.57 -17.47
C LYS A 5 -21.19 21.98 -18.88
N PHE A 6 -20.55 20.82 -19.06
CA PHE A 6 -20.46 20.05 -20.32
C PHE A 6 -19.56 20.64 -21.43
N HIS A 7 -18.73 21.67 -21.17
CA HIS A 7 -17.78 22.24 -22.15
C HIS A 7 -16.77 21.29 -22.77
N THR A 8 -16.48 20.17 -22.11
CA THR A 8 -15.56 19.16 -22.64
C THR A 8 -16.24 18.17 -23.60
N LEU A 9 -17.57 18.21 -23.72
CA LEU A 9 -18.32 17.31 -24.57
C LEU A 9 -18.55 17.94 -25.94
N SER A 10 -18.30 17.17 -27.01
CA SER A 10 -18.82 17.55 -28.32
C SER A 10 -20.34 17.34 -28.36
N PRO A 11 -21.07 17.94 -29.33
CA PRO A 11 -22.51 17.67 -29.49
C PRO A 11 -22.88 16.19 -29.56
N ARG A 12 -21.99 15.37 -30.15
CA ARG A 12 -22.16 13.92 -30.26
C ARG A 12 -21.88 13.20 -28.94
N ASP A 13 -20.91 13.65 -28.16
CA ASP A 13 -20.65 13.09 -26.83
C ASP A 13 -21.84 13.38 -25.88
N PHE A 14 -22.41 14.59 -25.98
CA PHE A 14 -23.60 14.96 -25.22
C PHE A 14 -24.85 14.16 -25.64
N GLU A 15 -24.96 13.82 -26.92
CA GLU A 15 -26.00 12.90 -27.41
C GLU A 15 -25.88 11.51 -26.80
N TYR A 16 -24.68 10.91 -26.79
CA TYR A 16 -24.46 9.61 -26.16
C TYR A 16 -24.77 9.65 -24.66
N LEU A 17 -24.30 10.68 -23.95
CA LEU A 17 -24.61 10.88 -22.53
C LEU A 17 -26.12 10.99 -22.27
N SER A 18 -26.82 11.80 -23.07
CA SER A 18 -28.26 11.98 -22.97
C SER A 18 -29.02 10.68 -23.22
N ASN A 19 -28.63 9.90 -24.24
CA ASN A 19 -29.26 8.62 -24.54
C ASN A 19 -29.07 7.60 -23.41
N ASP A 20 -27.87 7.50 -22.83
CA ASP A 20 -27.59 6.61 -21.70
C ASP A 20 -28.39 7.01 -20.45
N LEU A 21 -28.45 8.31 -20.14
CA LEU A 21 -29.21 8.81 -18.99
C LEU A 21 -30.72 8.63 -19.16
N VAL A 22 -31.26 8.86 -20.36
CA VAL A 22 -32.67 8.60 -20.68
C VAL A 22 -32.96 7.11 -20.60
N GLY A 23 -32.05 6.26 -21.11
CA GLY A 23 -32.17 4.82 -21.03
C GLY A 23 -32.21 4.31 -19.59
N ALA A 24 -31.32 4.81 -18.73
CA ALA A 24 -31.33 4.49 -17.31
C ALA A 24 -32.60 4.99 -16.59
N LYS A 25 -33.04 6.22 -16.88
CA LYS A 25 -34.27 6.79 -16.31
C LYS A 25 -35.52 5.98 -16.67
N LEU A 26 -35.61 5.49 -17.91
CA LEU A 26 -36.78 4.73 -18.39
C LEU A 26 -36.62 3.21 -18.23
N LYS A 27 -35.42 2.73 -17.88
CA LYS A 27 -35.03 1.31 -17.85
C LYS A 27 -35.22 0.61 -19.21
N VAL A 28 -34.86 1.29 -20.30
CA VAL A 28 -34.99 0.79 -21.68
C VAL A 28 -33.74 1.16 -22.48
N ASP A 29 -33.32 0.33 -23.43
CA ASP A 29 -32.21 0.65 -24.31
C ASP A 29 -32.61 1.70 -25.36
N VAL A 30 -31.85 2.80 -25.43
CA VAL A 30 -32.03 3.84 -26.45
C VAL A 30 -31.15 3.50 -27.64
N ARG A 31 -31.75 3.33 -28.82
CA ARG A 31 -30.99 3.11 -30.06
C ARG A 31 -30.52 4.46 -30.63
N SER A 32 -29.22 4.56 -30.91
CA SER A 32 -28.59 5.68 -31.61
C SER A 32 -28.35 5.33 -33.09
N PHE A 33 -28.33 6.34 -33.96
CA PHE A 33 -28.11 6.17 -35.41
C PHE A 33 -26.75 6.77 -35.84
N ALA A 34 -26.25 6.35 -37.00
CA ALA A 34 -24.97 6.83 -37.52
C ALA A 34 -25.10 8.20 -38.20
N THR A 35 -24.04 9.01 -38.19
CA THR A 35 -24.04 10.33 -38.83
C THR A 35 -24.27 10.24 -40.36
N GLY A 36 -25.45 10.65 -40.83
CA GLY A 36 -25.88 10.64 -42.25
C GLY A 36 -27.13 11.48 -42.50
N ARG A 37 -27.82 11.32 -43.64
CA ARG A 37 -29.12 11.97 -43.99
C ARG A 37 -30.27 11.47 -43.09
N ASP A 38 -30.03 11.38 -41.80
CA ASP A 38 -31.05 11.09 -40.81
C ASP A 38 -31.87 12.35 -40.59
N LYS A 39 -33.17 12.18 -40.39
CA LYS A 39 -34.17 13.24 -40.32
C LYS A 39 -34.05 14.11 -39.05
N GLY A 40 -32.85 14.21 -38.47
CA GLY A 40 -32.50 14.99 -37.30
C GLY A 40 -32.88 14.33 -35.97
N ILE A 41 -32.84 12.99 -35.86
CA ILE A 41 -33.22 12.23 -34.67
C ILE A 41 -31.95 11.70 -33.99
N ASP A 42 -31.72 12.08 -32.73
CA ASP A 42 -30.52 11.72 -31.96
C ASP A 42 -30.71 10.41 -31.16
N GLY A 43 -31.96 10.01 -30.94
CA GLY A 43 -32.29 8.73 -30.32
C GLY A 43 -33.76 8.36 -30.53
N TRP A 44 -34.03 7.07 -30.67
CA TRP A 44 -35.40 6.55 -30.72
C TRP A 44 -35.57 5.37 -29.76
N LEU A 45 -36.76 5.29 -29.18
CA LEU A 45 -37.18 4.13 -28.41
C LEU A 45 -38.62 3.78 -28.78
N ILE A 46 -38.86 2.49 -29.00
CA ILE A 46 -40.18 1.93 -29.26
C ILE A 46 -40.57 1.15 -28.01
N ASP A 47 -41.45 1.72 -27.21
CA ASP A 47 -42.07 1.04 -26.08
C ASP A 47 -43.53 0.73 -26.41
N LYS A 48 -43.95 -0.54 -26.31
CA LYS A 48 -45.33 -1.00 -26.62
C LYS A 48 -45.92 -0.45 -27.94
N ASN A 49 -45.17 -0.54 -29.04
CA ASN A 49 -45.53 -0.01 -30.37
C ASN A 49 -45.71 1.53 -30.43
N GLN A 50 -45.17 2.28 -29.48
CA GLN A 50 -45.27 3.74 -29.44
C GLN A 50 -43.89 4.38 -29.60
N LEU A 51 -43.78 5.24 -30.62
CA LEU A 51 -42.55 5.95 -30.92
C LEU A 51 -42.32 7.08 -29.91
N THR A 52 -41.20 6.99 -29.20
CA THR A 52 -40.63 8.09 -28.40
C THR A 52 -39.33 8.55 -29.06
N VAL A 53 -39.22 9.87 -29.25
CA VAL A 53 -38.04 10.49 -29.85
C VAL A 53 -37.25 11.20 -28.76
N VAL A 54 -35.94 10.93 -28.70
CA VAL A 54 -34.98 11.61 -27.84
C VAL A 54 -34.17 12.57 -28.69
N GLN A 55 -34.08 13.82 -28.26
CA GLN A 55 -33.27 14.84 -28.90
C GLN A 55 -32.33 15.47 -27.88
N SER A 56 -31.08 15.69 -28.29
CA SER A 56 -30.02 16.22 -27.45
C SER A 56 -29.44 17.46 -28.11
N LYS A 57 -29.60 18.64 -27.49
CA LYS A 57 -29.06 19.91 -28.01
C LYS A 57 -27.99 20.46 -27.08
N HIS A 58 -26.74 20.37 -27.52
CA HIS A 58 -25.56 20.82 -26.78
C HIS A 58 -25.10 22.23 -27.20
N TRP A 59 -25.64 23.27 -26.57
CA TRP A 59 -25.55 24.68 -27.00
C TRP A 59 -25.07 25.59 -25.86
N GLU A 60 -24.04 25.12 -25.15
CA GLU A 60 -23.54 25.65 -23.89
C GLU A 60 -23.31 27.18 -23.85
N ASN A 61 -22.90 27.80 -24.96
CA ASN A 61 -22.61 29.25 -25.04
C ASN A 61 -23.71 30.09 -25.69
N THR A 62 -24.85 29.50 -26.00
CA THR A 62 -25.96 30.21 -26.66
C THR A 62 -26.90 30.80 -25.61
N LYS A 63 -27.27 32.08 -25.74
CA LYS A 63 -28.31 32.69 -24.90
C LYS A 63 -29.60 31.87 -25.00
N ASN A 64 -30.26 31.60 -23.87
CA ASN A 64 -31.48 30.77 -23.83
C ASN A 64 -32.58 31.27 -24.78
N SER A 65 -32.69 32.59 -25.02
CA SER A 65 -33.63 33.16 -26.00
C SER A 65 -33.37 32.67 -27.44
N VAL A 66 -32.10 32.52 -27.83
CA VAL A 66 -31.69 32.03 -29.15
C VAL A 66 -31.88 30.51 -29.24
N LEU A 67 -31.60 29.77 -28.15
CA LEU A 67 -31.89 28.34 -28.04
C LEU A 67 -33.38 28.05 -28.27
N ILE A 68 -34.25 28.73 -27.52
CA ILE A 68 -35.72 28.56 -27.61
C ILE A 68 -36.21 28.92 -29.01
N SER A 69 -35.71 30.02 -29.61
CA SER A 69 -36.13 30.42 -30.95
C SER A 69 -35.77 29.37 -32.02
N ARG A 70 -34.57 28.78 -31.96
CA ARG A 70 -34.18 27.77 -32.95
C ARG A 70 -34.87 26.43 -32.70
N LEU A 71 -35.11 26.04 -31.45
CA LEU A 71 -35.96 24.89 -31.13
C LEU A 71 -37.36 25.04 -31.76
N ARG A 72 -37.96 26.24 -31.67
CA ARG A 72 -39.26 26.53 -32.29
C ARG A 72 -39.22 26.53 -33.83
N ASN A 73 -38.18 27.09 -34.43
CA ASN A 73 -38.14 27.29 -35.88
C ASN A 73 -37.66 26.04 -36.63
N ASP A 74 -36.73 25.28 -36.04
CA ASP A 74 -36.03 24.21 -36.74
C ASP A 74 -36.48 22.80 -36.30
N GLU A 75 -36.81 22.62 -35.01
CA GLU A 75 -37.18 21.29 -34.47
C GLU A 75 -38.68 21.04 -34.44
N LEU A 76 -39.48 22.03 -34.07
CA LEU A 76 -40.93 21.90 -33.99
C LEU A 76 -41.60 21.49 -35.33
N PRO A 77 -41.17 21.99 -36.52
CA PRO A 77 -41.69 21.49 -37.80
C PRO A 77 -41.35 20.02 -38.07
N LYS A 78 -40.16 19.56 -37.66
CA LYS A 78 -39.74 18.15 -37.83
C LYS A 78 -40.58 17.23 -36.96
N ILE A 79 -40.82 17.62 -35.70
CA ILE A 79 -41.64 16.86 -34.75
C ILE A 79 -43.08 16.75 -35.24
N LYS A 80 -43.65 17.85 -35.76
CA LYS A 80 -45.00 17.84 -36.35
C LYS A 80 -45.11 16.89 -37.55
N LYS A 81 -44.03 16.70 -38.32
CA LYS A 81 -43.97 15.75 -39.43
C LYS A 81 -43.81 14.30 -38.95
N LEU A 82 -43.04 14.08 -37.88
CA LEU A 82 -42.79 12.76 -37.29
C LEU A 82 -43.97 12.23 -36.46
N LYS A 83 -44.77 13.12 -35.86
CA LYS A 83 -45.91 12.81 -34.96
C LYS A 83 -45.58 11.75 -33.89
N PRO A 84 -44.53 11.92 -33.07
CA PRO A 84 -44.23 10.98 -32.00
C PRO A 84 -45.32 11.03 -30.91
N LYS A 85 -45.44 9.97 -30.10
CA LYS A 85 -46.37 9.99 -28.95
C LYS A 85 -45.77 10.72 -27.74
N ARG A 86 -44.45 10.65 -27.59
CA ARG A 86 -43.67 11.29 -26.52
C ARG A 86 -42.38 11.83 -27.09
N TYR A 87 -41.97 13.02 -26.64
CA TYR A 87 -40.73 13.67 -27.04
C TYR A 87 -39.92 14.02 -25.80
N ILE A 88 -38.67 13.57 -25.75
CA ILE A 88 -37.72 13.84 -24.66
C ILE A 88 -36.65 14.76 -25.21
N LEU A 89 -36.45 15.89 -24.53
CA LEU A 89 -35.50 16.92 -24.92
C LEU A 89 -34.45 17.11 -23.83
N SER A 90 -33.19 16.87 -24.19
CA SER A 90 -32.04 17.16 -23.33
C SER A 90 -31.32 18.40 -23.83
N VAL A 91 -31.10 19.37 -22.94
CA VAL A 91 -30.36 20.60 -23.24
C VAL A 91 -29.21 20.79 -22.26
N SER A 92 -28.04 21.20 -22.76
CA SER A 92 -26.86 21.45 -21.92
C SER A 92 -26.95 22.73 -21.09
N ASN A 93 -27.94 23.58 -21.36
CA ASN A 93 -28.11 24.88 -20.73
C ASN A 93 -29.00 24.76 -19.48
N ASP A 94 -28.76 25.62 -18.49
CA ASP A 94 -29.72 25.85 -17.41
C ASP A 94 -30.92 26.63 -17.94
N LEU A 95 -32.13 26.20 -17.58
CA LEU A 95 -33.37 26.88 -17.94
C LEU A 95 -34.04 27.44 -16.68
N THR A 96 -34.66 28.62 -16.81
CA THR A 96 -35.50 29.17 -15.74
C THR A 96 -36.90 28.54 -15.77
N VAL A 97 -37.64 28.65 -14.66
CA VAL A 97 -39.02 28.13 -14.54
C VAL A 97 -39.92 28.65 -15.67
N ASP A 98 -39.82 29.93 -16.01
CA ASP A 98 -40.62 30.53 -17.08
C ASP A 98 -40.23 30.00 -18.47
N GLN A 99 -38.94 29.74 -18.71
CA GLN A 99 -38.44 29.17 -19.96
C GLN A 99 -38.87 27.71 -20.14
N VAL A 100 -38.88 26.93 -19.05
CA VAL A 100 -39.40 25.56 -19.03
C VAL A 100 -40.89 25.55 -19.39
N LYS A 101 -41.70 26.39 -18.74
CA LYS A 101 -43.13 26.53 -19.04
C LYS A 101 -43.39 26.96 -20.47
N GLN A 102 -42.58 27.89 -20.99
CA GLN A 102 -42.65 28.36 -22.37
C GLN A 102 -42.41 27.22 -23.36
N LEU A 103 -41.32 26.46 -23.21
CA LEU A 103 -40.98 25.33 -24.07
C LEU A 103 -42.05 24.23 -24.02
N ILE A 104 -42.56 23.89 -22.84
CA ILE A 104 -43.62 22.88 -22.71
C ILE A 104 -44.87 23.34 -23.48
N ASN A 105 -45.26 24.61 -23.37
CA ASN A 105 -46.42 25.12 -24.09
C ASN A 105 -46.23 25.12 -25.62
N ASP A 106 -45.04 25.46 -26.10
CA ASP A 106 -44.76 25.48 -27.54
C ASP A 106 -44.80 24.07 -28.16
N PHE A 107 -44.28 23.08 -27.44
CA PHE A 107 -44.14 21.70 -27.92
C PHE A 107 -45.34 20.81 -27.57
N LYS A 108 -46.44 21.35 -27.04
CA LYS A 108 -47.69 20.61 -26.81
C LYS A 108 -48.23 20.02 -28.13
N PRO A 109 -48.72 18.76 -28.14
CA PRO A 109 -48.90 17.84 -26.99
C PRO A 109 -47.72 16.88 -26.75
N TYR A 110 -46.56 17.09 -27.38
CA TYR A 110 -45.50 16.08 -27.48
C TYR A 110 -44.51 16.05 -26.31
N LEU A 111 -44.19 17.20 -25.71
CA LEU A 111 -43.22 17.36 -24.62
C LEU A 111 -43.92 17.57 -23.27
N LYS A 112 -43.52 16.81 -22.25
CA LYS A 112 -43.94 16.98 -20.85
C LYS A 112 -42.80 17.54 -20.00
N GLU A 113 -43.12 18.04 -18.80
CA GLU A 113 -42.12 18.59 -17.87
C GLU A 113 -41.08 17.55 -17.43
N ASP A 114 -41.50 16.31 -17.19
CA ASP A 114 -40.60 15.20 -16.85
C ASP A 114 -39.69 14.78 -18.01
N ASP A 115 -40.06 15.14 -19.24
CA ASP A 115 -39.36 14.79 -20.48
C ASP A 115 -38.38 15.88 -20.92
N LEU A 116 -38.33 17.01 -20.23
CA LEU A 116 -37.32 18.04 -20.42
C LEU A 116 -36.19 17.83 -19.40
N LEU A 117 -35.00 17.50 -19.91
CA LEU A 117 -33.76 17.34 -19.14
C LEU A 117 -32.89 18.58 -19.37
N ASP A 118 -32.95 19.53 -18.44
CA ASP A 118 -32.02 20.65 -18.38
C ASP A 118 -30.73 20.25 -17.66
N ARG A 119 -29.71 21.12 -17.67
CA ARG A 119 -28.41 20.84 -17.04
C ARG A 119 -28.55 20.39 -15.58
N GLY A 120 -29.41 21.04 -14.80
CA GLY A 120 -29.70 20.63 -13.41
C GLY A 120 -30.22 19.19 -13.29
N LYS A 121 -31.23 18.80 -14.09
CA LYS A 121 -31.75 17.42 -14.12
C LYS A 121 -30.70 16.44 -14.64
N ILE A 122 -29.90 16.81 -15.64
CA ILE A 122 -28.83 15.96 -16.18
C ILE A 122 -27.78 15.70 -15.09
N ASN A 123 -27.29 16.73 -14.39
CA ASN A 123 -26.34 16.59 -13.28
C ASN A 123 -26.90 15.71 -12.15
N LYS A 124 -28.20 15.84 -11.86
CA LYS A 124 -28.88 14.94 -10.91
C LYS A 124 -28.88 13.49 -11.39
N LEU A 125 -29.25 13.23 -12.64
CA LEU A 125 -29.27 11.88 -13.20
C LEU A 125 -27.87 11.26 -13.26
N ILE A 126 -26.83 12.04 -13.54
CA ILE A 126 -25.43 11.58 -13.49
C ILE A 126 -25.08 11.13 -12.07
N SER A 127 -25.41 11.94 -11.06
CA SER A 127 -25.12 11.60 -9.66
C SER A 127 -25.85 10.36 -9.15
N GLU A 128 -27.02 10.05 -9.72
CA GLU A 128 -27.81 8.85 -9.41
C GLU A 128 -27.30 7.61 -10.16
N ASN A 129 -26.45 7.78 -11.18
CA ASN A 129 -25.94 6.69 -12.03
C ASN A 129 -24.40 6.75 -12.20
N PRO A 130 -23.60 6.40 -11.16
CA PRO A 130 -22.14 6.46 -11.21
C PRO A 130 -21.50 5.62 -12.32
N SER A 131 -22.15 4.54 -12.76
CA SER A 131 -21.67 3.71 -13.88
C SER A 131 -21.70 4.44 -15.22
N ILE A 132 -22.67 5.34 -15.43
CA ILE A 132 -22.76 6.16 -16.65
C ILE A 132 -21.69 7.26 -16.59
N GLU A 133 -21.53 7.92 -15.44
CA GLU A 133 -20.43 8.87 -15.21
C GLU A 133 -19.07 8.22 -15.50
N ALA A 134 -18.91 6.93 -15.17
CA ALA A 134 -17.68 6.20 -15.44
C ALA A 134 -17.43 5.89 -16.93
N ASN A 135 -18.50 5.63 -17.70
CA ASN A 135 -18.38 5.32 -19.14
C ASN A 135 -18.13 6.58 -19.99
N HIS A 136 -18.49 7.76 -19.50
CA HIS A 136 -18.33 9.04 -20.18
C HIS A 136 -17.06 9.78 -19.71
N TYR A 137 -15.88 9.21 -19.98
CA TYR A 137 -14.57 9.71 -19.53
C TYR A 137 -14.29 11.19 -19.85
N LYS A 138 -14.94 11.76 -20.88
CA LYS A 138 -14.81 13.18 -21.23
C LYS A 138 -15.43 14.13 -20.21
N LEU A 139 -16.35 13.66 -19.38
CA LEU A 139 -16.85 14.40 -18.22
C LEU A 139 -15.73 14.66 -17.20
N TRP A 140 -14.79 13.72 -17.05
CA TRP A 140 -13.73 13.81 -16.05
C TRP A 140 -12.73 14.93 -16.34
N PHE A 141 -12.49 15.28 -17.61
CA PHE A 141 -11.65 16.43 -17.97
C PHE A 141 -12.20 17.77 -17.44
N SER A 142 -13.50 17.85 -17.16
CA SER A 142 -14.13 19.04 -16.57
C SER A 142 -14.17 19.02 -15.03
N SER A 143 -13.83 17.89 -14.40
CA SER A 143 -13.81 17.72 -12.95
C SER A 143 -12.40 17.32 -12.48
N THR A 144 -11.60 18.33 -12.11
CA THR A 144 -10.31 18.13 -11.43
C THR A 144 -10.43 17.28 -10.16
N ASN A 145 -11.62 17.26 -9.54
CA ASN A 145 -11.87 16.50 -8.32
C ASN A 145 -11.94 15.00 -8.59
N ILE A 146 -12.55 14.54 -9.70
CA ILE A 146 -12.61 13.11 -10.03
C ILE A 146 -11.25 12.58 -10.46
N LEU A 147 -10.49 13.38 -11.23
CA LEU A 147 -9.10 13.06 -11.53
C LEU A 147 -8.26 12.96 -10.26
N ASN A 148 -8.42 13.89 -9.31
CA ASN A 148 -7.73 13.82 -8.02
C ASN A 148 -8.21 12.65 -7.15
N GLU A 149 -9.50 12.30 -7.17
CA GLU A 149 -10.02 11.15 -6.45
C GLU A 149 -9.51 9.83 -7.04
N MET A 150 -9.39 9.69 -8.36
CA MET A 150 -8.78 8.52 -9.00
C MET A 150 -7.26 8.46 -8.80
N ILE A 151 -6.55 9.59 -8.93
CA ILE A 151 -5.09 9.63 -8.73
C ILE A 151 -4.73 9.29 -7.27
N ASN A 152 -5.59 9.65 -6.32
CA ASN A 152 -5.37 9.38 -4.89
C ASN A 152 -6.11 8.13 -4.39
N SER A 153 -6.98 7.49 -5.18
CA SER A 153 -7.73 6.32 -4.75
C SER A 153 -6.80 5.15 -4.46
N ASP A 154 -5.73 5.00 -5.24
CA ASP A 154 -4.74 3.94 -5.03
C ASP A 154 -4.05 4.10 -3.67
N LEU A 155 -3.55 5.31 -3.38
CA LEU A 155 -2.92 5.63 -2.10
C LEU A 155 -3.89 5.48 -0.93
N HIS A 156 -5.15 5.89 -1.12
CA HIS A 156 -6.19 5.72 -0.11
C HIS A 156 -6.46 4.24 0.16
N ASN A 157 -6.63 3.43 -0.88
CA ASN A 157 -6.87 1.99 -0.77
C ASN A 157 -5.70 1.30 -0.08
N GLN A 158 -4.46 1.60 -0.47
CA GLN A 158 -3.26 1.07 0.20
C GLN A 158 -3.23 1.42 1.68
N THR A 159 -3.53 2.69 2.02
CA THR A 159 -3.61 3.14 3.41
C THR A 159 -4.70 2.40 4.18
N GLN A 160 -5.86 2.14 3.58
CA GLN A 160 -6.94 1.36 4.21
C GLN A 160 -6.53 -0.10 4.43
N PHE A 161 -5.93 -0.76 3.44
CA PHE A 161 -5.43 -2.14 3.61
C PHE A 161 -4.38 -2.22 4.72
N GLU A 162 -3.48 -1.24 4.79
CA GLU A 162 -2.46 -1.21 5.84
C GLU A 162 -3.08 -0.95 7.22
N LEU A 163 -4.15 -0.15 7.34
CA LEU A 163 -4.90 0.00 8.60
C LEU A 163 -5.53 -1.31 9.07
N GLU A 164 -6.02 -2.14 8.16
CA GLU A 164 -6.51 -3.48 8.50
C GLU A 164 -5.37 -4.37 9.03
N GLU A 165 -4.21 -4.31 8.40
CA GLU A 165 -3.02 -5.04 8.84
C GLU A 165 -2.48 -4.55 10.19
N ILE A 166 -2.54 -3.23 10.45
CA ILE A 166 -2.25 -2.64 11.76
C ILE A 166 -3.17 -3.25 12.83
N LYS A 167 -4.49 -3.27 12.57
CA LYS A 167 -5.49 -3.85 13.49
C LYS A 167 -5.21 -5.32 13.79
N LYS A 168 -4.80 -6.11 12.80
CA LYS A 168 -4.41 -7.52 12.99
C LYS A 168 -3.15 -7.62 13.85
N SER A 169 -2.13 -6.82 13.53
CA SER A 169 -0.82 -6.85 14.19
C SER A 169 -0.90 -6.51 15.69
N ILE A 170 -1.78 -5.58 16.08
CA ILE A 170 -1.95 -5.18 17.49
C ILE A 170 -2.44 -6.33 18.36
N LYS A 171 -3.26 -7.25 17.83
CA LYS A 171 -3.84 -8.35 18.61
C LYS A 171 -2.78 -9.29 19.17
N THR A 172 -1.72 -9.54 18.41
CA THR A 172 -0.63 -10.47 18.77
C THR A 172 0.59 -9.76 19.33
N TYR A 173 0.71 -8.45 19.15
CA TYR A 173 1.91 -7.72 19.53
C TYR A 173 2.09 -7.62 21.05
N VAL A 174 3.34 -7.74 21.49
CA VAL A 174 3.75 -7.55 22.88
C VAL A 174 4.75 -6.41 22.92
N ARG A 175 4.52 -5.44 23.83
CA ARG A 175 5.46 -4.35 24.07
C ARG A 175 6.75 -4.91 24.70
N THR A 176 7.87 -4.73 24.01
CA THR A 176 9.21 -5.11 24.45
C THR A 176 10.06 -3.87 24.75
N SER A 177 11.28 -4.07 25.24
CA SER A 177 12.30 -3.02 25.38
C SER A 177 12.48 -2.21 24.10
N ASN A 178 12.55 -2.87 22.93
CA ASN A 178 12.67 -2.21 21.62
C ASN A 178 11.48 -1.29 21.29
N TYR A 179 10.27 -1.60 21.78
CA TYR A 179 9.12 -0.71 21.62
C TYR A 179 9.36 0.61 22.35
N TYR A 180 9.81 0.55 23.61
CA TYR A 180 10.02 1.74 24.41
C TYR A 180 11.17 2.60 23.87
N SER A 181 12.28 1.98 23.45
CA SER A 181 13.40 2.72 22.84
C SER A 181 12.98 3.42 21.55
N SER A 182 12.27 2.68 20.67
CA SER A 182 11.78 3.21 19.40
C SER A 182 10.77 4.35 19.59
N LYS A 183 9.84 4.19 20.54
CA LYS A 183 8.84 5.22 20.82
C LYS A 183 9.47 6.51 21.34
N ASN A 184 10.40 6.40 22.29
CA ASN A 184 11.12 7.57 22.81
C ASN A 184 11.84 8.33 21.71
N LYS A 185 12.50 7.62 20.78
CA LYS A 185 13.22 8.22 19.65
C LYS A 185 12.27 8.92 18.66
N LEU A 186 11.15 8.28 18.34
CA LEU A 186 10.11 8.85 17.49
C LEU A 186 9.46 10.10 18.10
N ASP A 187 9.29 10.12 19.42
CA ASP A 187 8.75 11.26 20.15
C ASP A 187 9.73 12.44 20.16
N GLN A 188 11.03 12.18 20.31
CA GLN A 188 12.07 13.21 20.30
C GLN A 188 12.32 13.80 18.91
N ASN A 189 12.39 12.96 17.87
CA ASN A 189 12.85 13.38 16.56
C ASN A 189 11.75 13.55 15.52
N ASN A 190 10.51 13.15 15.81
CA ASN A 190 9.40 13.03 14.85
C ASN A 190 9.65 12.05 13.69
N CYS A 191 10.80 11.38 13.67
CA CYS A 191 11.20 10.43 12.66
C CYS A 191 11.92 9.26 13.31
N ILE A 192 11.72 8.05 12.79
CA ILE A 192 12.50 6.86 13.16
C ILE A 192 12.73 5.97 11.93
N ILE A 193 13.93 5.39 11.86
CA ILE A 193 14.30 4.39 10.87
C ILE A 193 14.58 3.10 11.61
N ILE A 194 13.67 2.15 11.52
CA ILE A 194 13.78 0.86 12.20
C ILE A 194 14.57 -0.10 11.33
N THR A 195 15.74 -0.49 11.78
CA THR A 195 16.62 -1.46 11.11
C THR A 195 16.71 -2.76 11.90
N GLY A 196 17.20 -3.83 11.28
CA GLY A 196 17.30 -5.15 11.93
C GLY A 196 17.26 -6.32 10.96
N ALA A 197 17.58 -7.51 11.48
CA ALA A 197 17.64 -8.74 10.71
C ALA A 197 16.26 -9.18 10.15
N PRO A 198 16.20 -10.13 9.21
CA PRO A 198 14.94 -10.68 8.72
C PRO A 198 14.11 -11.33 9.83
N GLY A 199 12.79 -11.07 9.85
CA GLY A 199 11.87 -11.73 10.78
C GLY A 199 11.85 -11.20 12.22
N VAL A 200 12.65 -10.19 12.55
CA VAL A 200 12.71 -9.62 13.92
C VAL A 200 11.47 -8.82 14.35
N GLY A 201 10.54 -8.54 13.44
CA GLY A 201 9.29 -7.83 13.75
C GLY A 201 9.30 -6.31 13.49
N LYS A 202 10.18 -5.80 12.62
CA LYS A 202 10.26 -4.35 12.27
C LYS A 202 8.93 -3.77 11.78
N THR A 203 8.32 -4.41 10.78
CA THR A 203 7.01 -4.03 10.21
C THR A 203 5.91 -4.09 11.27
N THR A 204 5.94 -5.11 12.14
CA THR A 204 4.97 -5.20 13.24
C THR A 204 5.14 -4.06 14.24
N LEU A 205 6.38 -3.72 14.59
CA LEU A 205 6.65 -2.60 15.50
C LEU A 205 6.23 -1.26 14.88
N SER A 206 6.54 -1.01 13.61
CA SER A 206 6.18 0.25 12.94
C SER A 206 4.67 0.44 12.92
N ARG A 207 3.90 -0.61 12.60
CA ARG A 207 2.44 -0.64 12.68
C ARG A 207 1.91 -0.32 14.08
N VAL A 208 2.52 -0.89 15.12
CA VAL A 208 2.13 -0.63 16.52
C VAL A 208 2.43 0.81 16.90
N LEU A 209 3.58 1.37 16.52
CA LEU A 209 3.91 2.77 16.78
C LEU A 209 2.90 3.72 16.14
N VAL A 210 2.48 3.44 14.89
CA VAL A 210 1.40 4.20 14.22
C VAL A 210 0.13 4.19 15.06
N HIS A 211 -0.33 2.99 15.44
CA HIS A 211 -1.56 2.86 16.21
C HIS A 211 -1.51 3.59 17.55
N GLU A 212 -0.40 3.47 18.28
CA GLU A 212 -0.22 4.13 19.57
C GLU A 212 -0.27 5.66 19.44
N LEU A 213 0.35 6.22 18.40
CA LEU A 213 0.28 7.66 18.12
C LEU A 213 -1.15 8.14 17.83
N ILE A 214 -1.94 7.34 17.10
CA ILE A 214 -3.35 7.66 16.79
C ILE A 214 -4.16 7.66 18.10
N VAL A 215 -4.05 6.59 18.89
CA VAL A 215 -4.80 6.42 20.15
C VAL A 215 -4.42 7.47 21.19
N GLU A 216 -3.14 7.85 21.30
CA GLU A 216 -2.70 8.87 22.25
C GLU A 216 -3.24 10.25 21.91
N GLU A 217 -3.30 10.63 20.64
CA GLU A 217 -3.88 11.91 20.25
C GLU A 217 -5.40 11.94 20.38
N GLU A 218 -6.07 10.81 20.09
CA GLU A 218 -7.51 10.67 20.31
C GLU A 218 -7.86 10.89 21.79
N LYS A 219 -7.11 10.25 22.70
CA LYS A 219 -7.27 10.45 24.16
C LYS A 219 -7.02 11.90 24.61
N ARG A 220 -6.20 12.65 23.88
CA ARG A 220 -5.89 14.05 24.17
C ARG A 220 -6.98 15.02 23.67
N ASN A 221 -8.07 14.52 23.08
CA ASN A 221 -9.16 15.32 22.48
C ASN A 221 -8.65 16.39 21.50
N LYS A 222 -7.51 16.14 20.83
CA LYS A 222 -6.95 17.01 19.79
C LYS A 222 -7.32 16.46 18.42
N CYS A 223 -7.11 17.24 17.35
CA CYS A 223 -7.28 16.76 15.99
C CYS A 223 -6.52 15.44 15.78
N ASN A 224 -7.23 14.41 15.33
CA ASN A 224 -6.67 13.08 15.05
C ASN A 224 -5.59 13.17 13.97
N TYR A 225 -4.59 12.29 14.06
CA TYR A 225 -3.65 12.08 12.98
C TYR A 225 -4.35 11.42 11.78
N GLU A 226 -4.12 11.97 10.59
CA GLU A 226 -4.37 11.28 9.33
C GLU A 226 -3.21 10.32 9.08
N PHE A 227 -3.49 9.02 9.08
CA PHE A 227 -2.51 8.00 8.73
C PHE A 227 -2.40 7.88 7.21
N ILE A 228 -1.18 7.77 6.70
CA ILE A 228 -0.87 7.60 5.29
C ILE A 228 0.23 6.55 5.17
N TYR A 229 -0.06 5.46 4.46
CA TYR A 229 0.95 4.49 4.06
C TYR A 229 1.56 4.92 2.72
N ILE A 230 2.89 4.89 2.59
CA ILE A 230 3.60 5.28 1.36
C ILE A 230 4.47 4.12 0.87
N ASP A 231 4.43 3.85 -0.43
CA ASP A 231 5.30 2.87 -1.10
C ASP A 231 6.46 3.56 -1.84
N CYS A 232 6.33 4.84 -2.15
CA CYS A 232 7.39 5.63 -2.76
C CYS A 232 7.42 7.09 -2.29
N ILE A 233 8.52 7.79 -2.62
CA ILE A 233 8.69 9.22 -2.29
C ILE A 233 7.61 10.10 -2.94
N ASN A 234 7.12 9.73 -4.12
CA ASN A 234 6.08 10.49 -4.80
C ASN A 234 4.75 10.47 -4.04
N ASP A 235 4.42 9.36 -3.37
CA ASP A 235 3.22 9.27 -2.54
C ASP A 235 3.27 10.25 -1.38
N PHE A 236 4.44 10.38 -0.74
CA PHE A 236 4.65 11.39 0.29
C PHE A 236 4.35 12.80 -0.23
N ASN A 237 4.91 13.16 -1.39
CA ASN A 237 4.73 14.50 -1.97
C ASN A 237 3.27 14.78 -2.35
N ARG A 238 2.52 13.78 -2.83
CA ARG A 238 1.10 13.90 -3.17
C ARG A 238 0.22 14.04 -1.93
N ALA A 239 0.54 13.31 -0.87
CA ALA A 239 -0.30 13.22 0.32
C ALA A 239 0.00 14.27 1.39
N TYR A 240 1.17 14.93 1.31
CA TYR A 240 1.61 15.91 2.30
C TYR A 240 0.69 17.12 2.37
N LYS A 241 0.08 17.34 3.54
CA LYS A 241 -0.79 18.49 3.83
C LYS A 241 -0.20 19.28 5.00
N SER A 242 0.22 20.52 4.74
CA SER A 242 0.92 21.37 5.72
C SER A 242 0.12 21.57 7.03
N LYS A 243 -1.20 21.80 6.92
CA LYS A 243 -2.09 22.12 8.05
C LYS A 243 -2.53 20.91 8.87
N LEU A 244 -2.60 19.71 8.27
CA LEU A 244 -3.14 18.53 8.95
C LEU A 244 -2.06 17.82 9.78
N LYS A 245 -2.49 17.15 10.84
CA LYS A 245 -1.63 16.20 11.56
C LYS A 245 -1.54 14.92 10.75
N GLN A 246 -0.34 14.48 10.38
CA GLN A 246 -0.17 13.29 9.53
C GLN A 246 0.92 12.35 10.07
N ILE A 247 0.66 11.05 9.99
CA ILE A 247 1.65 9.98 10.27
C ILE A 247 1.92 9.27 8.95
N PHE A 248 3.18 9.22 8.56
CA PHE A 248 3.63 8.49 7.38
C PHE A 248 4.33 7.19 7.78
N LEU A 249 3.92 6.08 7.20
CA LEU A 249 4.60 4.80 7.31
C LEU A 249 5.16 4.39 5.95
N PHE A 250 6.47 4.14 5.90
CA PHE A 250 7.16 3.66 4.71
C PHE A 250 7.88 2.35 5.05
N ASP A 251 7.22 1.22 4.77
CA ASP A 251 7.69 -0.11 5.14
C ASP A 251 8.59 -0.72 4.05
N ASP A 252 9.75 -1.25 4.45
CA ASP A 252 10.80 -1.81 3.57
C ASP A 252 11.22 -0.83 2.46
N PHE A 253 11.45 0.44 2.83
CA PHE A 253 11.60 1.56 1.89
C PHE A 253 12.75 1.42 0.87
N LEU A 254 13.71 0.54 1.14
CA LEU A 254 14.85 0.25 0.25
C LEU A 254 14.75 -1.10 -0.49
N GLY A 255 13.80 -1.98 -0.13
CA GLY A 255 13.94 -3.42 -0.34
C GLY A 255 13.27 -4.01 -1.59
N ARG A 256 12.29 -3.36 -2.21
CA ARG A 256 11.49 -3.98 -3.29
C ARG A 256 11.89 -3.60 -4.71
N ASN A 257 12.35 -2.37 -4.97
CA ASN A 257 12.86 -1.90 -6.27
C ASN A 257 13.79 -0.66 -6.14
N TYR A 258 13.99 -0.17 -4.93
CA TYR A 258 14.56 1.15 -4.69
C TYR A 258 16.07 1.18 -5.00
N LEU A 259 16.85 0.14 -4.66
CA LEU A 259 18.30 0.12 -4.95
C LEU A 259 18.68 0.22 -6.43
N SER A 260 17.82 -0.25 -7.35
CA SER A 260 18.02 -0.02 -8.80
C SER A 260 17.74 1.43 -9.21
N GLU A 261 16.88 2.13 -8.46
CA GLU A 261 16.47 3.53 -8.67
C GLU A 261 17.36 4.53 -7.90
N VAL A 262 18.02 4.11 -6.80
CA VAL A 262 18.98 4.87 -5.95
C VAL A 262 20.14 5.48 -6.75
N ARG A 263 20.38 5.02 -7.98
CA ARG A 263 21.36 5.65 -8.87
C ARG A 263 20.93 7.04 -9.38
N ASN A 264 19.69 7.50 -9.12
CA ASN A 264 19.17 8.80 -9.58
C ASN A 264 18.41 9.57 -8.49
N SER A 265 18.79 10.82 -8.23
CA SER A 265 18.04 11.96 -7.63
C SER A 265 17.18 11.81 -6.35
N ASP A 266 16.88 10.60 -5.88
CA ASP A 266 15.85 10.32 -4.88
C ASP A 266 16.40 10.27 -3.44
N ASP A 267 17.68 9.98 -3.27
CA ASP A 267 18.38 10.00 -1.96
C ASP A 267 18.29 11.37 -1.28
N ARG A 268 18.60 12.43 -2.06
CA ARG A 268 18.50 13.82 -1.60
C ARG A 268 17.08 14.17 -1.18
N LYS A 269 16.08 13.69 -1.92
CA LYS A 269 14.67 13.94 -1.61
C LYS A 269 14.27 13.28 -0.29
N LEU A 270 14.71 12.06 -0.02
CA LEU A 270 14.40 11.39 1.25
C LEU A 270 15.02 12.12 2.44
N LYS A 271 16.27 12.55 2.32
CA LYS A 271 16.93 13.37 3.35
C LYS A 271 16.17 14.68 3.61
N GLU A 272 15.78 15.39 2.56
CA GLU A 272 14.98 16.61 2.66
C GLU A 272 13.62 16.36 3.33
N ILE A 273 12.97 15.22 3.05
CA ILE A 273 11.72 14.80 3.69
C ILE A 273 11.92 14.57 5.18
N ILE A 274 12.96 13.82 5.56
CA ILE A 274 13.28 13.56 6.98
C ILE A 274 13.53 14.88 7.70
N ASP A 275 14.37 15.75 7.15
CA ASP A 275 14.69 17.05 7.77
C ASP A 275 13.45 17.97 7.87
N ARG A 276 12.55 17.92 6.88
CA ARG A 276 11.28 18.65 6.93
C ARG A 276 10.37 18.13 8.06
N ILE A 277 10.28 16.82 8.25
CA ILE A 277 9.41 16.22 9.26
C ILE A 277 9.97 16.42 10.68
N ARG A 278 11.28 16.32 10.86
CA ARG A 278 11.94 16.60 12.15
C ARG A 278 11.58 17.97 12.70
N LYS A 279 11.51 18.97 11.82
CA LYS A 279 11.16 20.37 12.15
C LYS A 279 9.66 20.61 12.31
N SER A 280 8.82 19.62 12.01
CA SER A 280 7.37 19.77 12.04
C SER A 280 6.79 19.29 13.37
N ALA A 281 5.89 20.10 13.95
CA ALA A 281 5.16 19.73 15.16
C ALA A 281 3.95 18.82 14.90
N ASN A 282 3.52 18.69 13.64
CA ASN A 282 2.30 17.97 13.27
C ASN A 282 2.54 16.77 12.35
N LYS A 283 3.79 16.36 12.13
CA LYS A 283 4.14 15.24 11.25
C LYS A 283 4.94 14.20 12.01
N LYS A 284 4.71 12.93 11.70
CA LYS A 284 5.53 11.81 12.15
C LYS A 284 5.91 10.94 10.94
N LEU A 285 7.12 10.41 10.93
CA LEU A 285 7.60 9.49 9.89
C LEU A 285 8.20 8.23 10.52
N ILE A 286 7.75 7.08 10.07
CA ILE A 286 8.26 5.78 10.48
C ILE A 286 8.72 5.04 9.22
N LEU A 287 10.00 4.71 9.18
CA LEU A 287 10.66 3.99 8.09
C LEU A 287 11.11 2.62 8.60
N THR A 288 11.04 1.59 7.77
CA THR A 288 11.65 0.29 8.10
C THR A 288 12.57 -0.18 6.98
N SER A 289 13.70 -0.80 7.32
CA SER A 289 14.59 -1.43 6.33
C SER A 289 15.39 -2.57 6.93
N ARG A 290 15.96 -3.42 6.09
CA ARG A 290 16.95 -4.42 6.53
C ARG A 290 18.32 -3.77 6.63
N VAL A 291 19.11 -4.18 7.62
CA VAL A 291 20.46 -3.64 7.85
C VAL A 291 21.34 -3.74 6.60
N SER A 292 21.37 -4.90 5.94
CA SER A 292 22.19 -5.10 4.73
C SER A 292 21.83 -4.13 3.61
N ILE A 293 20.55 -3.81 3.45
CA ILE A 293 20.04 -2.96 2.38
C ILE A 293 20.35 -1.49 2.70
N LEU A 294 20.19 -1.08 3.96
CA LEU A 294 20.61 0.26 4.39
C LEU A 294 22.12 0.44 4.29
N ASN A 295 22.93 -0.56 4.65
CA ASN A 295 24.38 -0.51 4.52
C ASN A 295 24.82 -0.42 3.05
N GLN A 296 24.11 -1.08 2.13
CA GLN A 296 24.31 -0.90 0.69
C GLN A 296 24.04 0.56 0.27
N ALA A 297 22.94 1.16 0.73
CA ALA A 297 22.63 2.56 0.43
C ALA A 297 23.69 3.53 0.99
N LYS A 298 24.14 3.33 2.25
CA LYS A 298 25.23 4.10 2.88
C LYS A 298 26.55 4.01 2.11
N ASN A 299 26.87 2.84 1.57
CA ASN A 299 28.09 2.67 0.75
C ASN A 299 28.01 3.38 -0.61
N ILE A 300 26.81 3.61 -1.14
CA ILE A 300 26.61 4.24 -2.46
C ILE A 300 26.52 5.78 -2.32
N SER A 301 25.93 6.27 -1.22
CA SER A 301 25.54 7.67 -1.08
C SER A 301 25.77 8.19 0.35
N ASP A 302 26.60 9.23 0.46
CA ASP A 302 26.94 9.90 1.71
C ASP A 302 25.72 10.53 2.41
N ASP A 303 24.62 10.76 1.69
CA ASP A 303 23.40 11.32 2.27
C ASP A 303 22.77 10.38 3.31
N TYR A 304 22.90 9.06 3.12
CA TYR A 304 22.44 8.04 4.08
C TYR A 304 23.38 7.85 5.28
N ASP A 305 24.64 8.27 5.16
CA ASP A 305 25.62 8.25 6.26
C ASP A 305 25.67 9.60 7.01
N SER A 306 24.72 10.50 6.70
CA SER A 306 24.60 11.78 7.40
C SER A 306 24.12 11.61 8.84
N SER A 307 24.49 12.57 9.70
CA SER A 307 24.07 12.61 11.10
C SER A 307 22.54 12.60 11.27
N THR A 308 21.79 13.12 10.28
CA THR A 308 20.33 13.01 10.22
C THR A 308 19.88 11.56 10.20
N PHE A 309 20.42 10.69 9.34
CA PHE A 309 20.02 9.28 9.30
C PHE A 309 20.44 8.53 10.56
N ILE A 310 21.71 8.70 10.98
CA ILE A 310 22.26 8.02 12.16
C ILE A 310 21.47 8.34 13.43
N SER A 311 21.12 9.61 13.64
CA SER A 311 20.36 10.04 14.82
C SER A 311 18.93 9.47 14.88
N ASN A 312 18.38 9.03 13.75
CA ASN A 312 17.02 8.47 13.64
C ASN A 312 17.01 6.94 13.50
N GLU A 313 18.16 6.31 13.26
CA GLU A 313 18.27 4.86 13.07
C GLU A 313 18.20 4.09 14.39
N GLU A 314 17.26 3.17 14.50
CA GLU A 314 17.10 2.26 15.64
C GLU A 314 17.28 0.82 15.17
N LEU A 315 18.35 0.17 15.62
CA LEU A 315 18.64 -1.23 15.31
C LEU A 315 17.86 -2.14 16.26
N ILE A 316 17.12 -3.10 15.70
CA ILE A 316 16.38 -4.11 16.43
C ILE A 316 17.04 -5.47 16.24
N ASP A 317 17.45 -6.06 17.37
CA ASP A 317 17.92 -7.44 17.43
C ASP A 317 17.00 -8.30 18.31
N VAL A 318 16.77 -9.54 17.88
CA VAL A 318 16.07 -10.57 18.65
C VAL A 318 16.91 -11.04 19.83
N SER A 319 18.24 -10.89 19.77
CA SER A 319 19.14 -11.20 20.88
C SER A 319 18.87 -10.32 22.11
N ASP A 320 18.33 -9.11 21.92
CA ASP A 320 17.95 -8.18 23.00
C ASP A 320 16.68 -8.61 23.75
N LEU A 321 15.91 -9.57 23.22
CA LEU A 321 14.69 -10.04 23.87
C LEU A 321 15.03 -10.87 25.10
N SER A 322 14.56 -10.41 26.26
CA SER A 322 14.60 -11.19 27.49
C SER A 322 13.77 -12.46 27.37
N ARG A 323 14.10 -13.46 28.19
CA ARG A 323 13.32 -14.71 28.28
C ARG A 323 11.83 -14.46 28.56
N ILE A 324 11.52 -13.44 29.37
CA ILE A 324 10.14 -13.04 29.69
C ILE A 324 9.45 -12.44 28.47
N GLU A 325 10.12 -11.60 27.69
CA GLU A 325 9.56 -11.05 26.44
C GLU A 325 9.29 -12.15 25.42
N LYS A 326 10.24 -13.07 25.22
CA LYS A 326 10.04 -14.26 24.35
C LYS A 326 8.84 -15.10 24.78
N ALA A 327 8.69 -15.31 26.09
CA ALA A 327 7.53 -16.00 26.64
C ALA A 327 6.23 -15.22 26.38
N LYS A 328 6.19 -13.92 26.64
CA LYS A 328 4.99 -13.11 26.37
C LYS A 328 4.61 -13.15 24.90
N ILE A 329 5.58 -13.01 23.99
CA ILE A 329 5.35 -13.09 22.54
C ILE A 329 4.71 -14.43 22.19
N LEU A 330 5.33 -15.55 22.60
CA LEU A 330 4.81 -16.89 22.33
C LEU A 330 3.38 -17.06 22.87
N SER A 331 3.11 -16.61 24.10
CA SER A 331 1.78 -16.68 24.72
C SER A 331 0.72 -15.87 23.99
N SER A 332 1.08 -14.70 23.45
CA SER A 332 0.14 -13.81 22.75
C SER A 332 -0.26 -14.39 21.39
N TYR A 333 0.70 -14.94 20.64
CA TYR A 333 0.37 -15.67 19.42
C TYR A 333 -0.50 -16.89 19.72
N PHE A 334 -0.17 -17.67 20.75
CA PHE A 334 -0.96 -18.83 21.16
C PHE A 334 -2.41 -18.47 21.48
N PHE A 335 -2.63 -17.44 22.31
CA PHE A 335 -3.96 -17.01 22.70
C PHE A 335 -4.82 -16.66 21.47
N ASN A 336 -4.26 -15.90 20.53
CA ASN A 336 -4.97 -15.51 19.31
C ASN A 336 -5.26 -16.70 18.39
N THR A 337 -4.28 -17.59 18.18
CA THR A 337 -4.47 -18.80 17.37
C THR A 337 -5.56 -19.70 17.97
N MET A 338 -5.58 -19.87 19.29
CA MET A 338 -6.59 -20.68 19.98
C MET A 338 -8.01 -20.11 19.84
N SER A 339 -8.16 -18.78 19.92
CA SER A 339 -9.46 -18.13 19.68
C SER A 339 -9.98 -18.42 18.26
N THR A 340 -9.13 -18.32 17.24
CA THR A 340 -9.51 -18.62 15.86
C THR A 340 -9.83 -20.10 15.63
N ILE A 341 -9.11 -21.02 16.28
CA ILE A 341 -9.35 -22.46 16.10
C ILE A 341 -10.66 -22.91 16.77
N LYS A 342 -11.02 -22.35 17.94
CA LYS A 342 -12.30 -22.66 18.62
C LYS A 342 -13.53 -22.30 17.78
N GLU A 343 -13.42 -21.31 16.89
CA GLU A 343 -14.51 -20.89 15.99
C GLU A 343 -14.69 -21.84 14.78
N ILE A 344 -13.64 -22.57 14.37
CA ILE A 344 -13.61 -23.37 13.13
C ILE A 344 -13.78 -24.87 13.40
N GLY A 345 -13.66 -25.32 14.65
CA GLY A 345 -14.02 -26.69 15.07
C GLY A 345 -13.02 -27.80 14.68
N GLU A 346 -11.86 -27.44 14.13
CA GLU A 346 -10.83 -28.39 13.70
C GLU A 346 -9.47 -28.06 14.34
N CYS A 347 -9.04 -28.87 15.31
CA CYS A 347 -7.77 -28.70 16.02
C CYS A 347 -6.79 -29.82 15.65
N THR A 348 -5.64 -29.46 15.11
CA THR A 348 -4.44 -30.31 15.04
C THR A 348 -3.40 -29.96 16.13
N ILE A 349 -3.67 -28.90 16.89
CA ILE A 349 -2.81 -28.36 17.95
C ILE A 349 -3.58 -28.47 19.26
N GLU A 350 -3.09 -29.27 20.21
CA GLU A 350 -3.78 -29.46 21.49
C GLU A 350 -3.32 -28.43 22.52
N ILE A 351 -4.20 -28.05 23.46
CA ILE A 351 -3.83 -27.17 24.58
C ILE A 351 -2.72 -27.84 25.41
N GLU A 352 -2.74 -29.16 25.51
CA GLU A 352 -1.77 -29.98 26.24
C GLU A 352 -0.34 -29.89 25.70
N ASP A 353 -0.18 -29.66 24.39
CA ASP A 353 1.13 -29.45 23.78
C ASP A 353 1.83 -28.21 24.38
N PHE A 354 1.07 -27.19 24.79
CA PHE A 354 1.60 -25.90 25.25
C PHE A 354 1.55 -25.68 26.76
N THR A 355 0.70 -26.41 27.48
CA THR A 355 0.77 -26.46 28.96
C THR A 355 1.96 -27.27 29.44
N ASN A 356 2.61 -28.04 28.55
CA ASN A 356 3.87 -28.71 28.83
C ASN A 356 5.00 -27.68 29.03
N GLN A 357 5.36 -27.46 30.30
CA GLN A 357 6.38 -26.51 30.71
C GLN A 357 7.73 -26.76 30.02
N ASP A 358 8.17 -28.02 29.90
CA ASP A 358 9.44 -28.35 29.26
C ASP A 358 9.47 -28.00 27.77
N PHE A 359 8.36 -28.21 27.06
CA PHE A 359 8.27 -27.85 25.65
C PHE A 359 8.24 -26.34 25.45
N TYR A 360 7.47 -25.63 26.28
CA TYR A 360 7.42 -24.17 26.24
C TYR A 360 8.80 -23.55 26.45
N LEU A 361 9.54 -24.04 27.45
CA LEU A 361 10.90 -23.59 27.74
C LEU A 361 11.85 -23.92 26.58
N LYS A 362 11.74 -25.10 25.97
CA LYS A 362 12.53 -25.47 24.78
C LYS A 362 12.35 -24.53 23.60
N ILE A 363 11.15 -23.95 23.41
CA ILE A 363 10.93 -22.97 22.34
C ILE A 363 11.59 -21.64 22.69
N ILE A 364 11.29 -21.06 23.85
CA ILE A 364 11.75 -19.70 24.20
C ILE A 364 13.27 -19.62 24.41
N ASP A 365 13.88 -20.70 24.86
CA ASP A 365 15.33 -20.80 25.10
C ASP A 365 16.08 -21.35 23.86
N HIS A 366 15.37 -21.63 22.76
CA HIS A 366 15.99 -22.11 21.53
C HIS A 366 16.91 -21.06 20.93
N ARG A 367 18.13 -21.47 20.53
CA ARG A 367 19.14 -20.56 19.95
C ARG A 367 18.67 -19.84 18.67
N ASN A 368 17.76 -20.46 17.92
CA ASN A 368 17.19 -19.93 16.68
C ASN A 368 15.83 -19.27 16.88
N TYR A 369 15.44 -18.94 18.12
CA TYR A 369 14.19 -18.24 18.38
C TYR A 369 14.10 -16.98 17.50
N ASN A 370 13.01 -16.86 16.74
CA ASN A 370 12.74 -15.72 15.88
C ASN A 370 11.22 -15.55 15.76
N PRO A 371 10.66 -14.34 15.93
CA PRO A 371 9.21 -14.13 15.87
C PRO A 371 8.55 -14.68 14.60
N ARG A 372 9.23 -14.58 13.44
CA ARG A 372 8.74 -15.15 12.17
C ARG A 372 8.65 -16.67 12.17
N LEU A 373 9.56 -17.36 12.85
CA LEU A 373 9.47 -18.82 13.02
C LEU A 373 8.33 -19.19 13.94
N ILE A 374 8.11 -18.43 15.01
CA ILE A 374 6.98 -18.65 15.93
C ILE A 374 5.64 -18.50 15.18
N GLU A 375 5.50 -17.45 14.37
CA GLU A 375 4.33 -17.26 13.52
C GLU A 375 4.15 -18.41 12.50
N HIS A 376 5.25 -18.89 11.90
CA HIS A 376 5.21 -20.02 10.98
C HIS A 376 4.73 -21.31 11.67
N ILE A 377 5.24 -21.57 12.88
CA ILE A 377 4.92 -22.75 13.69
C ILE A 377 3.45 -22.73 14.12
N LEU A 378 2.93 -21.58 14.52
CA LEU A 378 1.57 -21.43 15.04
C LEU A 378 0.50 -21.28 13.94
N ASN A 379 0.88 -21.37 12.67
CA ASN A 379 -0.04 -21.34 11.56
C ASN A 379 -0.50 -22.77 11.20
N LYS A 380 -1.82 -22.98 11.22
CA LYS A 380 -2.46 -24.30 10.99
C LYS A 380 -2.14 -24.87 9.61
N ASP A 381 -2.16 -24.05 8.57
CA ASP A 381 -1.92 -24.52 7.19
C ASP A 381 -0.48 -25.03 7.04
N ASN A 382 0.47 -24.36 7.69
CA ASN A 382 1.87 -24.81 7.70
C ASN A 382 2.03 -26.15 8.42
N PHE A 383 1.37 -26.33 9.57
CA PHE A 383 1.38 -27.62 10.27
C PHE A 383 0.79 -28.73 9.40
N ASN A 384 -0.40 -28.50 8.83
CA ASN A 384 -1.08 -29.47 7.97
C ASN A 384 -0.24 -29.84 6.73
N ALA A 385 0.42 -28.87 6.12
CA ALA A 385 1.30 -29.09 4.97
C ALA A 385 2.60 -29.84 5.34
N SER A 386 3.03 -29.81 6.61
CA SER A 386 4.31 -30.33 7.06
C SER A 386 4.39 -31.87 7.11
N LYS A 387 3.25 -32.57 7.03
CA LYS A 387 3.12 -34.04 7.17
C LYS A 387 3.63 -34.62 8.50
N HIS A 388 3.98 -33.79 9.49
CA HIS A 388 4.36 -34.26 10.82
C HIS A 388 3.12 -34.74 11.58
N THR A 389 3.29 -35.83 12.33
CA THR A 389 2.22 -36.41 13.17
C THR A 389 2.06 -35.73 14.52
N SER A 390 3.05 -34.95 14.95
CA SER A 390 3.04 -34.24 16.24
C SER A 390 3.47 -32.79 16.07
N PHE A 391 2.67 -31.89 16.65
CA PHE A 391 2.94 -30.45 16.68
C PHE A 391 4.29 -30.11 17.32
N LYS A 392 4.64 -30.82 18.40
CA LYS A 392 5.95 -30.69 19.07
C LYS A 392 7.12 -30.98 18.12
N ASN A 393 7.02 -32.06 17.34
CA ASN A 393 8.07 -32.44 16.40
C ASN A 393 8.18 -31.43 15.25
N PHE A 394 7.05 -30.96 14.72
CA PHE A 394 7.03 -29.90 13.72
C PHE A 394 7.68 -28.60 14.24
N SER A 395 7.32 -28.17 15.45
CA SER A 395 7.83 -26.94 16.06
C SER A 395 9.35 -26.98 16.23
N LEU A 396 9.88 -28.09 16.76
CA LEU A 396 11.32 -28.28 16.91
C LEU A 396 12.03 -28.40 15.56
N ALA A 397 11.43 -29.08 14.58
CA ALA A 397 11.97 -29.16 13.23
C ALA A 397 12.06 -27.78 12.56
N ALA A 398 11.03 -26.94 12.71
CA ALA A 398 11.01 -25.58 12.17
C ALA A 398 12.04 -24.67 12.84
N LEU A 399 12.26 -24.81 14.16
CA LEU A 399 13.32 -24.07 14.88
C LEU A 399 14.73 -24.54 14.50
N ASN A 400 14.91 -25.84 14.25
CA ASN A 400 16.18 -26.40 13.81
C ASN A 400 16.48 -26.10 12.33
N ASN A 401 15.46 -25.82 11.52
CA ASN A 401 15.60 -25.45 10.11
C ASN A 401 15.06 -24.02 9.84
N PRO A 402 15.88 -22.98 10.05
CA PRO A 402 15.46 -21.58 9.92
C PRO A 402 15.41 -21.09 8.46
N SER A 403 15.15 -21.98 7.50
CA SER A 403 15.01 -21.66 6.06
C SER A 403 13.99 -20.54 5.80
N LYS A 404 12.87 -20.53 6.52
CA LYS A 404 11.84 -19.48 6.42
C LYS A 404 12.34 -18.08 6.75
N VAL A 405 13.40 -17.97 7.55
CA VAL A 405 14.04 -16.69 7.89
C VAL A 405 15.10 -16.34 6.85
N TRP A 406 15.96 -17.29 6.49
CA TRP A 406 17.24 -16.99 5.81
C TRP A 406 17.31 -17.29 4.32
N GLU A 407 16.49 -18.19 3.79
CA GLU A 407 16.60 -18.62 2.38
C GLU A 407 16.42 -17.45 1.41
N LYS A 408 15.33 -16.69 1.54
CA LYS A 408 15.05 -15.54 0.67
C LYS A 408 16.09 -14.41 0.86
N PRO A 409 16.44 -13.97 2.09
CA PRO A 409 17.49 -12.97 2.26
C PRO A 409 18.84 -13.37 1.68
N ILE A 410 19.31 -14.60 1.88
CA ILE A 410 20.61 -15.03 1.33
C ILE A 410 20.56 -15.11 -0.20
N LYS A 411 19.44 -15.59 -0.77
CA LYS A 411 19.28 -15.69 -2.22
C LYS A 411 19.12 -14.32 -2.89
N ASN A 412 18.32 -13.43 -2.32
CA ASN A 412 17.88 -12.21 -3.01
C ASN A 412 18.65 -10.96 -2.59
N ASN A 413 19.23 -10.91 -1.39
CA ASN A 413 19.89 -9.70 -0.87
C ASN A 413 21.42 -9.75 -0.95
N LEU A 414 21.99 -10.96 -1.08
CA LEU A 414 23.43 -11.13 -1.21
C LEU A 414 23.80 -11.43 -2.66
N ASN A 415 24.84 -10.76 -3.13
CA ASN A 415 25.50 -11.10 -4.39
C ASN A 415 26.42 -12.32 -4.22
N ASP A 416 26.98 -12.83 -5.31
CA ASP A 416 27.76 -14.06 -5.28
C ASP A 416 29.01 -13.93 -4.38
N ILE A 417 29.75 -12.82 -4.47
CA ILE A 417 30.91 -12.55 -3.61
C ILE A 417 30.54 -12.56 -2.12
N GLN A 418 29.42 -11.93 -1.76
CA GLN A 418 28.94 -11.89 -0.38
C GLN A 418 28.52 -13.28 0.13
N ARG A 419 27.97 -14.14 -0.74
CA ARG A 419 27.68 -15.53 -0.38
C ARG A 419 28.96 -16.34 -0.16
N GLU A 420 29.97 -16.16 -1.01
CA GLU A 420 31.27 -16.81 -0.87
C GLU A 420 31.99 -16.42 0.44
N ILE A 421 31.93 -15.13 0.80
CA ILE A 421 32.42 -14.66 2.11
C ILE A 421 31.62 -15.31 3.23
N LEU A 422 30.30 -15.36 3.12
CA LEU A 422 29.44 -15.97 4.14
C LEU A 422 29.78 -17.45 4.34
N TYR A 423 29.97 -18.20 3.25
CA TYR A 423 30.38 -19.61 3.31
C TYR A 423 31.74 -19.77 3.99
N SER A 424 32.71 -18.91 3.64
CA SER A 424 34.03 -18.89 4.27
C SER A 424 33.92 -18.69 5.80
N VAL A 425 33.06 -17.77 6.24
CA VAL A 425 32.83 -17.51 7.68
C VAL A 425 32.16 -18.71 8.36
N ILE A 426 31.19 -19.36 7.73
CA ILE A 426 30.48 -20.52 8.31
C ILE A 426 31.43 -21.67 8.62
N PHE A 427 32.35 -21.99 7.70
CA PHE A 427 33.27 -23.10 7.90
C PHE A 427 34.32 -22.85 9.00
N THR A 428 34.56 -21.58 9.35
CA THR A 428 35.47 -21.25 10.46
C THR A 428 34.84 -21.43 11.85
N LYS A 429 33.50 -21.54 11.94
CA LYS A 429 32.68 -21.81 13.15
C LYS A 429 32.87 -20.88 14.36
N GLU A 430 33.90 -20.03 14.37
CA GLU A 430 34.32 -19.19 15.48
C GLU A 430 34.63 -17.76 15.04
N ARG A 431 34.87 -16.89 16.03
CA ARG A 431 35.40 -15.54 15.82
C ARG A 431 36.78 -15.65 15.16
N THR A 432 36.86 -15.29 13.88
CA THR A 432 38.06 -15.53 13.06
C THR A 432 38.64 -14.21 12.56
N ASN A 433 39.97 -14.13 12.48
CA ASN A 433 40.67 -12.96 11.93
C ASN A 433 40.22 -12.71 10.48
N GLN A 434 39.91 -11.46 10.16
CA GLN A 434 39.51 -10.99 8.83
C GLN A 434 40.50 -11.39 7.74
N GLU A 435 41.81 -11.37 8.00
CA GLU A 435 42.84 -11.78 7.03
C GLU A 435 42.70 -13.25 6.64
N LYS A 436 42.44 -14.11 7.63
CA LYS A 436 42.23 -15.55 7.37
C LYS A 436 40.97 -15.80 6.55
N ILE A 437 39.90 -15.03 6.79
CA ILE A 437 38.69 -15.10 5.96
C ILE A 437 39.01 -14.64 4.54
N TYR A 438 39.75 -13.53 4.38
CA TYR A 438 40.16 -13.02 3.08
C TYR A 438 40.96 -14.06 2.28
N ASP A 439 41.94 -14.72 2.92
CA ASP A 439 42.74 -15.78 2.29
C ASP A 439 41.89 -16.98 1.86
N LEU A 440 40.92 -17.39 2.67
CA LEU A 440 39.99 -18.47 2.33
C LEU A 440 39.11 -18.10 1.14
N THR A 441 38.60 -16.86 1.11
CA THR A 441 37.75 -16.40 0.01
C THR A 441 38.56 -16.25 -1.30
N LEU A 442 39.81 -15.78 -1.23
CA LEU A 442 40.73 -15.69 -2.38
C LEU A 442 41.11 -17.05 -2.97
N LYS A 443 41.31 -18.08 -2.13
CA LYS A 443 41.64 -19.43 -2.61
C LYS A 443 40.54 -20.04 -3.48
N ASN A 444 39.29 -19.64 -3.23
CA ASN A 444 38.13 -20.18 -3.93
C ASN A 444 37.69 -19.30 -5.11
N ASN A 445 38.07 -18.01 -5.15
CA ASN A 445 37.60 -17.05 -6.15
C ASN A 445 38.62 -15.94 -6.48
N ASN A 446 38.61 -15.45 -7.73
CA ASN A 446 39.36 -14.27 -8.15
C ASN A 446 38.64 -12.97 -7.72
N ILE A 447 38.74 -12.57 -6.45
CA ILE A 447 38.08 -11.38 -5.89
C ILE A 447 39.10 -10.24 -5.69
N LYS A 448 38.73 -9.01 -6.09
CA LYS A 448 39.56 -7.83 -5.78
C LYS A 448 39.45 -7.47 -4.30
N SER A 449 40.55 -6.99 -3.71
CA SER A 449 40.58 -6.57 -2.30
C SER A 449 39.46 -5.58 -1.94
N GLN A 450 39.23 -4.59 -2.78
CA GLN A 450 38.18 -3.58 -2.56
C GLN A 450 36.77 -4.20 -2.50
N GLU A 451 36.45 -5.12 -3.42
CA GLU A 451 35.14 -5.79 -3.46
C GLU A 451 34.88 -6.61 -2.20
N PHE A 452 35.92 -7.22 -1.64
CA PHE A 452 35.83 -7.92 -0.36
C PHE A 452 35.51 -6.97 0.80
N PHE A 453 36.26 -5.87 0.94
CA PHE A 453 36.04 -4.91 2.02
C PHE A 453 34.68 -4.23 1.94
N ASP A 454 34.22 -3.86 0.75
CA ASP A 454 32.90 -3.26 0.57
C ASP A 454 31.78 -4.28 0.85
N SER A 455 31.98 -5.54 0.49
CA SER A 455 31.05 -6.63 0.85
C SER A 455 30.97 -6.85 2.36
N LEU A 456 32.09 -6.77 3.09
CA LEU A 456 32.10 -6.86 4.55
C LEU A 456 31.30 -5.72 5.20
N LYS A 457 31.42 -4.49 4.70
CA LYS A 457 30.62 -3.35 5.20
C LYS A 457 29.13 -3.60 5.02
N VAL A 458 28.72 -4.10 3.84
CA VAL A 458 27.32 -4.42 3.54
C VAL A 458 26.77 -5.51 4.47
N MET A 459 27.56 -6.57 4.71
CA MET A 459 27.10 -7.73 5.47
C MET A 459 27.17 -7.53 7.00
N ASN A 460 27.89 -6.53 7.47
CA ASN A 460 28.03 -6.22 8.89
C ASN A 460 26.66 -5.91 9.51
N GLU A 461 26.44 -6.39 10.73
CA GLU A 461 25.19 -6.22 11.50
C GLU A 461 23.94 -6.81 10.82
N SER A 462 24.10 -7.57 9.74
CA SER A 462 23.00 -8.26 9.05
C SER A 462 23.18 -9.77 8.96
N PHE A 463 24.37 -10.22 8.56
CA PHE A 463 24.72 -11.65 8.42
C PHE A 463 25.98 -12.00 9.23
N ILE A 464 26.92 -11.05 9.29
CA ILE A 464 28.14 -11.15 10.08
C ILE A 464 28.20 -10.01 11.08
N SER A 465 29.05 -10.15 12.09
CA SER A 465 29.45 -9.05 12.97
C SER A 465 30.96 -8.92 12.93
N ILE A 466 31.41 -7.68 12.78
CA ILE A 466 32.83 -7.33 12.75
C ILE A 466 33.16 -6.66 14.08
N SER A 467 34.19 -7.16 14.75
CA SER A 467 34.68 -6.63 16.02
C SER A 467 36.17 -6.33 15.92
N ILE A 468 36.60 -5.23 16.55
CA ILE A 468 38.00 -4.86 16.64
C ILE A 468 38.49 -5.26 18.03
N ASP A 469 39.58 -6.00 18.11
CA ASP A 469 40.25 -6.24 19.36
C ASP A 469 41.10 -5.01 19.74
N SER A 470 40.83 -4.46 20.92
CA SER A 470 41.45 -3.22 21.42
C SER A 470 42.95 -3.36 21.64
N TYR A 471 43.47 -4.57 21.84
CA TYR A 471 44.88 -4.79 22.19
C TYR A 471 45.80 -4.89 20.97
N ASN A 472 45.33 -5.48 19.87
CA ASN A 472 46.13 -5.72 18.67
C ASN A 472 45.59 -5.00 17.43
N CYS A 473 44.47 -4.27 17.55
CA CYS A 473 43.76 -3.60 16.46
C CYS A 473 43.32 -4.55 15.32
N ASN A 474 43.33 -5.87 15.55
CA ASN A 474 42.92 -6.85 14.56
C ASN A 474 41.40 -6.90 14.46
N ARG A 475 40.92 -7.05 13.23
CA ARG A 475 39.51 -7.23 12.92
C ARG A 475 39.14 -8.70 12.93
N TYR A 476 38.07 -9.02 13.63
CA TYR A 476 37.52 -10.35 13.73
C TYR A 476 36.09 -10.39 13.20
N ILE A 477 35.80 -11.42 12.43
CA ILE A 477 34.50 -11.70 11.84
C ILE A 477 33.89 -12.92 12.54
N LYS A 478 32.61 -12.83 12.87
CA LYS A 478 31.79 -13.99 13.28
C LYS A 478 30.41 -13.88 12.64
N LEU A 479 29.67 -14.99 12.59
CA LEU A 479 28.25 -14.96 12.22
C LEU A 479 27.45 -14.11 13.20
N LEU A 480 26.50 -13.32 12.68
CA LEU A 480 25.60 -12.54 13.52
C LEU A 480 24.67 -13.45 14.32
N ASN A 481 24.09 -14.45 13.65
CA ASN A 481 23.17 -15.39 14.27
C ASN A 481 23.54 -16.84 13.90
N PRO A 482 23.67 -17.77 14.88
CA PRO A 482 23.94 -19.19 14.63
C PRO A 482 22.95 -19.86 13.67
N SER A 483 21.70 -19.39 13.64
CA SER A 483 20.66 -19.90 12.72
C SER A 483 21.05 -19.81 11.24
N ILE A 484 21.96 -18.91 10.86
CA ILE A 484 22.47 -18.84 9.49
C ILE A 484 23.27 -20.10 9.13
N ALA A 485 24.12 -20.56 10.05
CA ALA A 485 24.89 -21.80 9.88
C ALA A 485 23.96 -23.02 9.88
N ASP A 486 22.97 -23.04 10.77
CA ASP A 486 21.98 -24.14 10.84
C ASP A 486 21.18 -24.30 9.55
N PHE A 487 20.92 -23.21 8.83
CA PHE A 487 20.30 -23.25 7.51
C PHE A 487 21.27 -23.69 6.41
N LEU A 488 22.48 -23.11 6.37
CA LEU A 488 23.39 -23.30 5.23
C LEU A 488 24.22 -24.58 5.28
N ILE A 489 24.67 -25.03 6.45
CA ILE A 489 25.54 -26.23 6.57
C ILE A 489 24.87 -27.47 5.97
N PRO A 490 23.61 -27.82 6.31
CA PRO A 490 22.96 -29.00 5.73
C PRO A 490 22.79 -28.89 4.21
N LYS A 491 22.67 -27.67 3.69
CA LYS A 491 22.52 -27.43 2.24
C LYS A 491 23.86 -27.63 1.52
N LEU A 492 24.93 -27.05 2.05
CA LEU A 492 26.28 -27.13 1.48
C LEU A 492 26.91 -28.53 1.58
N ILE A 493 26.48 -29.38 2.52
CA ILE A 493 26.95 -30.78 2.62
C ILE A 493 26.30 -31.67 1.55
N ASN A 494 25.10 -31.32 1.08
CA ASN A 494 24.32 -32.10 0.12
C ASN A 494 24.53 -31.65 -1.34
N GLU A 495 25.28 -30.57 -1.55
CA GLU A 495 25.80 -30.11 -2.85
C GLU A 495 27.20 -30.70 -3.06
#